data_AF-A0A3M5J202-F1
#
_entry.id   AF-A0A3M5J202-F1
#
_cell.length_a   1.000
_cell.length_b   1.000
_cell.length_c   1.000
_cell.angle_alpha   90.00
_cell.angle_beta   90.00
_cell.angle_gamma   90.00
#
_symmetry.space_group_name_H-M   'P 1'
#
loop_
_entity.id
_entity.type
_entity.pdbx_description
1 polymer ?
#
loop_
_entity_poly.entity_id
_entity_poly.type
_entity_poly.pdbx_seq_one_letter_code
_entity_poly.pdbx_strand_id
1 'polypeptide(L)'
;MTKCRYIRTEQPALLTSPVSLEVAGTLLAELNLYRQARHDYFSCPHDLPDFERNRRRQILEHLSERLASTLAIEVRIEMGEPSDFE
;
A
#
# COMPACT_ATOMS: atom_id res chain seq x y z
N MET A 1 -32.91 19.93 -42.31
CA MET A 1 -32.63 20.17 -40.87
C MET A 1 -31.69 19.08 -40.37
N THR A 2 -30.41 19.39 -40.25
CA THR A 2 -29.36 18.48 -39.76
C THR A 2 -29.39 18.46 -38.24
N LYS A 3 -29.70 17.30 -37.65
CA LYS A 3 -29.65 17.09 -36.20
C LYS A 3 -28.19 17.08 -35.75
N CYS A 4 -27.72 18.17 -35.14
CA CYS A 4 -26.45 18.15 -34.41
C CYS A 4 -26.58 17.17 -33.23
N ARG A 5 -25.95 16.00 -33.36
CA ARG A 5 -25.68 15.12 -32.22
C ARG A 5 -24.60 15.80 -31.38
N TYR A 6 -24.98 16.29 -30.21
CA TYR A 6 -24.03 16.68 -29.17
C TYR A 6 -23.27 15.42 -28.73
N ILE A 7 -22.02 15.31 -29.13
CA ILE A 7 -21.08 14.36 -28.52
C ILE A 7 -20.61 15.06 -27.25
N ARG A 8 -21.07 14.60 -26.08
CA ARG A 8 -20.43 14.98 -24.82
C ARG A 8 -19.01 14.43 -24.87
N THR A 9 -18.04 15.29 -25.12
CA THR A 9 -16.65 14.99 -24.83
C THR A 9 -16.52 15.09 -23.32
N GLU A 10 -16.84 14.02 -22.60
CA GLU A 10 -16.33 13.89 -21.24
C GLU A 10 -14.82 14.09 -21.33
N GLN A 11 -14.28 15.02 -20.54
CA GLN A 11 -12.84 15.19 -20.46
C GLN A 11 -12.26 13.80 -20.16
N PRO A 12 -11.23 13.34 -20.91
CA PRO A 12 -10.54 12.12 -20.51
C PRO A 12 -10.17 12.34 -19.05
N ALA A 13 -10.64 11.46 -18.17
CA ALA A 13 -10.33 11.54 -16.76
C ALA A 13 -8.83 11.75 -16.69
N LEU A 14 -8.41 12.96 -16.32
CA LEU A 14 -7.04 13.26 -15.97
C LEU A 14 -6.77 12.20 -14.92
N LEU A 15 -5.97 11.18 -15.28
CA LEU A 15 -5.48 10.19 -14.33
C LEU A 15 -4.88 11.03 -13.22
N THR A 16 -5.66 11.17 -12.16
CA THR A 16 -5.47 12.14 -11.10
C THR A 16 -4.06 11.91 -10.60
N SER A 17 -3.33 13.00 -10.36
CA SER A 17 -1.99 12.94 -9.76
C SER A 17 -1.92 11.84 -8.71
N PRO A 18 -0.85 11.03 -8.67
CA PRO A 18 -0.76 9.92 -7.74
C PRO A 18 -1.11 10.40 -6.33
N VAL A 19 -1.97 9.63 -5.65
CA VAL A 19 -2.41 9.93 -4.29
C VAL A 19 -1.17 10.11 -3.43
N SER A 20 -0.98 11.32 -2.93
CA SER A 20 0.17 11.67 -2.11
C SER A 20 -0.28 11.55 -0.67
N LEU A 21 0.15 10.49 0.01
CA LEU A 21 -0.17 10.28 1.41
C LEU A 21 0.85 11.02 2.28
N GLU A 22 0.36 11.83 3.21
CA GLU A 22 1.21 12.30 4.29
C GLU A 22 1.50 11.14 5.25
N VAL A 23 2.78 10.82 5.44
CA VAL A 23 3.16 9.71 6.31
C VAL A 23 3.00 10.14 7.76
N ALA A 24 1.88 9.76 8.37
CA ALA A 24 1.67 9.90 9.80
C ALA A 24 2.72 9.09 10.61
N GLY A 25 2.98 9.50 11.84
CA GLY A 25 4.02 8.89 12.69
C GLY A 25 3.85 7.38 12.91
N THR A 26 2.62 6.89 12.95
CA THR A 26 2.27 5.47 13.04
C THR A 26 2.66 4.71 11.77
N LEU A 27 2.29 5.22 10.60
CA LEU A 27 2.64 4.65 9.30
C LEU A 27 4.16 4.61 9.09
N LEU A 28 4.87 5.66 9.51
CA LEU A 28 6.33 5.70 9.46
C LEU A 28 6.97 4.59 10.30
N ALA A 29 6.45 4.34 11.50
CA ALA A 29 6.95 3.29 12.37
C ALA A 29 6.74 1.89 11.75
N GLU A 30 5.56 1.61 11.22
CA GLU A 30 5.26 0.33 10.55
C GLU A 30 6.14 0.10 9.32
N LEU A 31 6.32 1.15 8.53
CA LEU A 31 7.16 1.11 7.33
C LEU A 31 8.64 0.88 7.69
N ASN A 32 9.11 1.43 8.80
CA ASN A 32 10.46 1.15 9.32
C ASN A 32 10.60 -0.29 9.81
N LEU A 33 9.62 -0.83 10.55
CA LEU A 33 9.64 -2.23 10.99
C LEU A 33 9.65 -3.18 9.79
N TYR A 34 8.82 -2.94 8.78
CA TYR A 34 8.81 -3.72 7.56
C TYR A 34 10.17 -3.67 6.83
N ARG A 35 10.79 -2.50 6.71
CA ARG A 35 12.13 -2.35 6.11
C ARG A 35 13.19 -3.14 6.87
N GLN A 36 13.17 -3.09 8.20
CA GLN A 36 14.09 -3.85 9.05
C GLN A 36 13.89 -5.36 8.86
N ALA A 37 12.65 -5.85 8.96
CA ALA A 37 12.35 -7.27 8.76
C ALA A 37 12.73 -7.76 7.35
N ARG A 38 12.51 -6.92 6.34
CA ARG A 38 12.90 -7.22 4.96
C ARG A 38 14.41 -7.33 4.83
N HIS A 39 15.15 -6.38 5.39
CA HIS A 39 16.61 -6.46 5.43
C HIS A 39 17.07 -7.71 6.19
N ASP A 40 16.50 -7.98 7.36
CA ASP A 40 16.87 -9.13 8.20
C ASP A 40 16.60 -10.47 7.52
N TYR A 41 15.58 -10.58 6.67
CA TYR A 41 15.28 -11.78 5.89
C TYR A 41 16.21 -11.95 4.67
N PHE A 42 16.43 -10.88 3.89
CA PHE A 42 17.21 -10.97 2.65
C PHE A 42 18.73 -10.91 2.87
N SER A 43 19.18 -10.29 3.96
CA SER A 43 20.58 -10.28 4.39
C SER A 43 20.95 -11.51 5.22
N CYS A 44 20.03 -12.46 5.42
CA CYS A 44 20.31 -13.73 6.10
C CYS A 44 21.42 -14.51 5.39
N PRO A 45 22.46 -14.94 6.14
CA PRO A 45 23.38 -15.96 5.68
C PRO A 45 22.66 -17.24 5.21
N HIS A 46 23.16 -17.87 4.14
CA HIS A 46 22.52 -19.06 3.57
C HIS A 46 22.63 -20.32 4.44
N ASP A 47 23.53 -20.31 5.42
CA ASP A 47 23.80 -21.33 6.44
C ASP A 47 22.87 -21.23 7.67
N LEU A 48 21.97 -20.25 7.73
CA LEU A 48 20.96 -20.18 8.78
C LEU A 48 20.06 -21.43 8.75
N PRO A 49 19.76 -22.02 9.92
CA PRO A 49 18.79 -23.10 10.02
C PRO A 49 17.43 -22.73 9.42
N ASP A 50 16.79 -23.70 8.76
CA ASP A 50 15.51 -23.49 8.08
C ASP A 50 14.41 -22.96 9.01
N PHE A 51 14.43 -23.34 10.30
CA PHE A 51 13.46 -22.85 11.27
C PHE A 51 13.59 -21.34 11.52
N GLU A 52 14.82 -20.80 11.60
CA GLU A 52 15.05 -19.36 11.75
C GLU A 52 14.69 -18.61 10.48
N ARG A 53 14.99 -19.18 9.31
CA ARG A 53 14.61 -18.60 8.02
C ARG A 53 13.08 -18.52 7.90
N ASN A 54 12.37 -19.59 8.23
CA ASN A 54 10.91 -19.61 8.24
C ASN A 54 10.33 -18.63 9.26
N ARG A 55 10.90 -18.54 10.46
CA ARG A 55 10.49 -17.56 11.48
C ARG A 55 10.61 -16.13 10.98
N ARG A 56 11.75 -15.77 10.35
CA ARG A 56 11.95 -14.44 9.75
C ARG A 56 10.99 -14.18 8.59
N ARG A 57 10.69 -15.19 7.77
CA ARG A 57 9.69 -15.09 6.70
C ARG A 57 8.30 -14.76 7.26
N GLN A 58 7.87 -15.47 8.29
CA GLN A 58 6.59 -15.22 8.96
C GLN A 58 6.49 -13.80 9.55
N ILE A 59 7.57 -13.31 10.16
CA ILE A 59 7.64 -11.93 10.67
C ILE A 59 7.50 -10.93 9.52
N LEU A 60 8.20 -11.15 8.41
CA LEU A 60 8.11 -10.30 7.23
C LEU A 60 6.70 -10.30 6.63
N GLU A 61 6.09 -11.47 6.46
CA GLU A 61 4.72 -11.63 5.96
C GLU A 61 3.72 -10.87 6.86
N HIS A 62 3.78 -11.09 8.16
CA HIS A 62 2.89 -10.41 9.12
C HIS A 62 3.03 -8.87 9.09
N LEU A 63 4.26 -8.36 9.06
CA LEU A 63 4.50 -6.92 8.97
C LEU A 63 4.07 -6.34 7.63
N SER A 64 4.16 -7.12 6.55
CA SER A 64 3.67 -6.72 5.23
C SER A 64 2.15 -6.59 5.17
N GLU A 65 1.43 -7.55 5.75
CA GLU A 65 -0.04 -7.53 5.82
C GLU A 65 -0.53 -6.36 6.67
N ARG A 66 0.12 -6.12 7.81
CA ARG A 66 -0.19 -4.99 8.68
C ARG A 66 0.02 -3.66 7.96
N LEU A 67 1.18 -3.45 7.34
CA LEU A 67 1.48 -2.23 6.60
C LEU A 67 0.51 -2.03 5.42
N ALA A 68 0.18 -3.09 4.68
CA ALA A 68 -0.77 -3.03 3.58
C ALA A 68 -2.18 -2.65 4.05
N SER A 69 -2.62 -3.18 5.19
CA SER A 69 -3.91 -2.85 5.80
C SER A 69 -3.96 -1.37 6.22
N THR A 70 -2.93 -0.88 6.91
CA THR A 70 -2.83 0.53 7.30
C THR A 70 -2.82 1.45 6.07
N LEU A 71 -2.01 1.13 5.05
CA LEU A 71 -1.96 1.90 3.80
C LEU A 71 -3.31 1.91 3.08
N ALA A 72 -4.01 0.77 3.02
CA ALA A 72 -5.31 0.71 2.40
C ALA A 72 -6.30 1.65 3.08
N ILE A 73 -6.30 1.71 4.42
CA ILE A 73 -7.15 2.62 5.19
C ILE A 73 -6.80 4.08 4.90
N GLU A 74 -5.52 4.44 4.95
CA GLU A 74 -5.05 5.82 4.68
C GLU A 74 -5.39 6.26 3.24
N VAL A 75 -5.21 5.38 2.25
CA VAL A 75 -5.58 5.65 0.86
C VAL A 75 -7.09 5.87 0.73
N ARG A 76 -7.91 5.03 1.36
CA ARG A 76 -9.37 5.19 1.33
C ARG A 76 -9.80 6.54 1.90
N ILE A 77 -9.22 6.92 3.04
CA ILE A 77 -9.48 8.22 3.68
C ILE A 77 -9.08 9.36 2.75
N GLU A 78 -7.89 9.31 2.17
CA GLU A 78 -7.39 10.36 1.25
C GLU A 78 -8.23 10.45 -0.04
N MET A 79 -8.75 9.31 -0.50
CA MET A 79 -9.67 9.24 -1.65
C MET A 79 -11.10 9.70 -1.31
N GLY A 80 -11.38 10.04 -0.05
CA GLY A 80 -12.71 10.44 0.42
C GLY A 80 -13.71 9.28 0.48
N GLU A 81 -13.24 8.03 0.53
CA GLU A 81 -14.12 6.87 0.71
C GLU A 81 -14.64 6.83 2.15
N PRO A 82 -15.95 6.56 2.35
CA PRO A 82 -16.52 6.44 3.68
C PRO A 82 -15.90 5.24 4.41
N SER A 83 -15.67 5.38 5.73
CA SER A 83 -15.07 4.33 6.57
C SER A 83 -15.87 3.01 6.61
N ASP A 84 -17.11 3.05 6.14
CA ASP A 84 -18.11 2.00 6.28
C ASP A 84 -18.23 1.15 5.00
N PHE A 85 -17.34 1.37 4.02
CA PHE A 85 -17.31 0.62 2.77
C PHE A 85 -16.57 -0.71 2.97
N GLU A 86 -17.30 -1.71 3.47
CA GLU A 86 -16.92 -3.14 3.44
C GLU A 86 -17.65 -3.88 2.31
#